data_AF-L9VV70-F1
#
_entry.id   AF-L9VV70-F1
#
_cell.length_a   1.000
_cell.length_b   1.000
_cell.length_c   1.000
_cell.angle_alpha   90.00
_cell.angle_beta   90.00
_cell.angle_gamma   90.00
#
_symmetry.space_group_name_H-M   'P 1'
#
loop_
_entity.id
_entity.type
_entity.pdbx_description
1 polymer ?
#
loop_
_entity_poly.entity_id
_entity_poly.type
_entity_poly.pdbx_seq_one_letter_code
_entity_poly.pdbx_strand_id
1 'polypeptide(L)'
;MTEEQVGPDSRIEEFGTASLDVDGLETYLHCPRRYEFAHVDGLEGSDDETTIDDRITLLRTAICDALRRGETGREALADAARERLEVLWADHDERFHSRTQRRHERRVLEATLEAYVETVGVDHAAGIERLAAESTDGELIGPDLPLSSTVSLPEFETGARAAAETSADSGTEIDVESVTIDASVDYVYADGRSIVGVQFVSTLRSLGLLRYRSDWDRGIAERFTDHFDPDADVFDPSFVASLFETAVVIDGLRTRCQQLGLEDRTCRYVQIPLADRSQTDINWVRETVETSLETKDLTDGYIDHHTYGMTHKHRNRTVDDRLADVVSEIAGGAFDPTDRWDDISNDACPDCGYTVCCRDYIAEEVRFDG
;
A
#
# COMPACT_ATOMS: atom_id res chain seq x y z
N MET A 1 42.84 -13.39 41.82
CA MET A 1 42.83 -12.28 40.86
C MET A 1 43.29 -12.84 39.54
N THR A 2 42.33 -13.38 38.80
CA THR A 2 42.51 -13.95 37.46
C THR A 2 41.54 -13.16 36.60
N GLU A 3 42.09 -12.32 35.73
CA GLU A 3 41.36 -11.54 34.74
C GLU A 3 40.77 -12.50 33.71
N GLU A 4 39.43 -12.50 33.63
CA GLU A 4 38.66 -13.25 32.65
C GLU A 4 38.44 -12.32 31.45
N GLN A 5 39.18 -12.57 30.36
CA GLN A 5 38.96 -11.92 29.07
C GLN A 5 37.69 -12.50 28.44
N VAL A 6 36.62 -11.72 28.45
CA VAL A 6 35.42 -11.96 27.63
C VAL A 6 35.72 -11.44 26.23
N GLY A 7 35.93 -12.35 25.28
CA GLY A 7 35.99 -12.02 23.85
C GLY A 7 34.58 -11.79 23.30
N PRO A 8 34.37 -10.82 22.39
CA PRO A 8 33.10 -10.66 21.69
C PRO A 8 33.18 -11.48 20.40
N ASP A 9 32.63 -12.68 20.40
CA ASP A 9 32.40 -13.39 19.14
C ASP A 9 31.09 -14.19 19.21
N SER A 10 30.00 -13.52 18.86
CA SER A 10 28.73 -14.13 18.48
C SER A 10 27.93 -13.10 17.68
N ARG A 11 28.48 -12.68 16.53
CA ARG A 11 27.63 -12.25 15.42
C ARG A 11 27.10 -13.52 14.79
N ILE A 12 25.89 -13.89 15.16
CA ILE A 12 25.07 -14.81 14.37
C ILE A 12 24.77 -14.03 13.10
N GLU A 13 25.35 -14.47 11.98
CA GLU A 13 24.97 -14.06 10.63
C GLU A 13 23.55 -14.57 10.39
N GLU A 14 22.55 -13.73 10.64
CA GLU A 14 21.25 -13.85 9.96
C GLU A 14 21.49 -13.47 8.50
N PHE A 15 21.44 -14.47 7.61
CA PHE A 15 21.27 -14.23 6.17
C PHE A 15 19.88 -13.60 5.99
N GLY A 16 19.83 -12.28 6.18
CA GLY A 16 18.60 -11.52 6.16
C GLY A 16 18.04 -11.47 4.75
N THR A 17 16.88 -12.10 4.54
CA THR A 17 16.01 -11.75 3.42
C THR A 17 15.81 -10.24 3.48
N ALA A 18 16.22 -9.52 2.43
CA ALA A 18 15.91 -8.11 2.33
C ALA A 18 14.38 -7.96 2.37
N SER A 19 13.88 -7.08 3.23
CA SER A 19 12.45 -6.77 3.35
C SER A 19 12.19 -5.39 2.76
N LEU A 20 11.14 -5.28 1.95
CA LEU A 20 10.60 -4.04 1.41
C LEU A 20 9.16 -3.89 1.87
N ASP A 21 8.62 -2.68 1.87
CA ASP A 21 7.18 -2.44 2.00
C ASP A 21 6.59 -1.92 0.67
N VAL A 22 5.27 -2.01 0.53
CA VAL A 22 4.56 -1.52 -0.66
C VAL A 22 4.72 0.00 -0.83
N ASP A 23 4.77 0.75 0.28
CA ASP A 23 4.94 2.22 0.25
C ASP A 23 6.31 2.61 -0.33
N GLY A 24 7.33 1.81 -0.06
CA GLY A 24 8.67 1.91 -0.63
C GLY A 24 8.69 1.62 -2.12
N LEU A 25 7.91 0.63 -2.60
CA LEU A 25 7.74 0.42 -4.04
C LEU A 25 7.11 1.64 -4.72
N GLU A 26 6.05 2.21 -4.14
CA GLU A 26 5.46 3.44 -4.67
C GLU A 26 6.49 4.57 -4.70
N THR A 27 7.19 4.79 -3.58
CA THR A 27 8.22 5.84 -3.47
C THR A 27 9.31 5.69 -4.53
N TYR A 28 9.77 4.46 -4.78
CA TYR A 28 10.77 4.16 -5.81
C TYR A 28 10.25 4.47 -7.22
N LEU A 29 9.03 4.03 -7.54
CA LEU A 29 8.41 4.27 -8.86
C LEU A 29 8.22 5.76 -9.15
N HIS A 30 7.91 6.57 -8.13
CA HIS A 30 7.85 8.03 -8.28
C HIS A 30 9.24 8.65 -8.46
N CYS A 31 10.21 8.23 -7.66
CA CYS A 31 11.59 8.73 -7.77
C CYS A 31 12.58 7.80 -7.04
N PRO A 32 13.49 7.11 -7.75
CA PRO A 32 14.49 6.25 -7.14
C PRO A 32 15.39 6.98 -6.13
N ARG A 33 15.70 8.25 -6.39
CA ARG A 33 16.47 9.10 -5.46
C ARG A 33 15.70 9.41 -4.18
N ARG A 34 14.39 9.65 -4.27
CA ARG A 34 13.55 9.87 -3.09
C ARG A 34 13.53 8.60 -2.23
N TYR A 35 13.43 7.44 -2.85
CA TYR A 35 13.49 6.16 -2.15
C TYR A 35 14.82 5.99 -1.38
N GLU A 36 15.95 6.29 -2.02
CA GLU A 36 17.27 6.27 -1.35
C GLU A 36 17.26 7.13 -0.08
N PHE A 37 16.81 8.38 -0.18
CA PHE A 37 16.78 9.27 0.98
C PHE A 37 15.82 8.80 2.08
N ALA A 38 14.62 8.36 1.71
CA ALA A 38 13.59 7.98 2.68
C ALA A 38 13.88 6.64 3.36
N HIS A 39 14.11 5.58 2.56
CA HIS A 39 14.15 4.20 3.05
C HIS A 39 15.56 3.64 3.25
N VAL A 40 16.58 4.17 2.54
CA VAL A 40 17.97 3.69 2.68
C VAL A 40 18.74 4.54 3.69
N ASP A 41 18.69 5.87 3.53
CA ASP A 41 19.39 6.81 4.41
C ASP A 41 18.58 7.16 5.67
N GLY A 42 17.28 6.83 5.71
CA GLY A 42 16.41 7.09 6.85
C GLY A 42 16.21 8.58 7.12
N LEU A 43 16.20 9.41 6.08
CA LEU A 43 16.03 10.86 6.18
C LEU A 43 14.57 11.29 6.28
N GLU A 44 13.63 10.35 6.11
CA GLU A 44 12.22 10.63 6.31
C GLU A 44 11.96 10.89 7.80
N GLY A 45 11.58 12.12 8.12
CA GLY A 45 11.20 12.50 9.47
C GLY A 45 9.85 11.88 9.83
N SER A 46 9.67 11.53 11.11
CA SER A 46 8.42 11.01 11.67
C SER A 46 7.27 12.03 11.74
N ASP A 47 7.44 13.22 11.15
CA ASP A 47 6.84 14.45 11.68
C ASP A 47 5.86 15.14 10.73
N ASP A 48 5.48 14.53 9.61
CA ASP A 48 4.42 15.05 8.73
C ASP A 48 3.36 13.98 8.41
N GLU A 49 2.96 13.15 9.40
CA GLU A 49 1.65 12.49 9.31
C GLU A 49 0.59 13.58 9.17
N THR A 50 -0.09 13.61 8.02
CA THR A 50 -1.03 14.70 7.76
C THR A 50 -2.23 14.55 8.70
N THR A 51 -2.79 15.66 9.17
CA THR A 51 -4.03 15.63 10.00
C THR A 51 -5.18 14.83 9.37
N ILE A 52 -5.15 14.57 8.07
CA ILE A 52 -6.14 13.75 7.37
C ILE A 52 -5.87 12.26 7.65
N ASP A 53 -4.62 11.82 7.60
CA ASP A 53 -4.22 10.44 7.84
C ASP A 53 -4.51 10.02 9.29
N ASP A 54 -4.22 10.89 10.26
CA ASP A 54 -4.62 10.69 11.66
C ASP A 54 -6.11 10.41 11.79
N ARG A 55 -6.94 11.23 11.14
CA ARG A 55 -8.40 11.11 11.22
C ARG A 55 -8.90 9.85 10.52
N ILE A 56 -8.27 9.46 9.41
CA ILE A 56 -8.53 8.17 8.75
C ILE A 56 -8.20 7.03 9.71
N THR A 57 -7.06 7.08 10.39
CA THR A 57 -6.65 6.08 11.39
C THR A 57 -7.65 5.95 12.53
N LEU A 58 -8.22 7.06 13.03
CA LEU A 58 -9.30 7.02 14.02
C LEU A 58 -10.53 6.27 13.50
N LEU A 59 -10.98 6.61 12.28
CA LEU A 59 -12.17 6.02 11.67
C LEU A 59 -11.96 4.53 11.34
N ARG A 60 -10.81 4.21 10.75
CA ARG A 60 -10.32 2.85 10.48
C ARG A 60 -10.36 1.99 11.74
N THR A 61 -9.75 2.48 12.83
CA THR A 61 -9.74 1.81 14.13
C THR A 61 -11.16 1.61 14.67
N ALA A 62 -12.01 2.64 14.59
CA ALA A 62 -13.39 2.55 15.08
C ALA A 62 -14.21 1.48 14.35
N ILE A 63 -14.09 1.41 13.02
CA ILE A 63 -14.78 0.41 12.21
C ILE A 63 -14.28 -1.00 12.55
N CYS A 64 -12.97 -1.20 12.57
CA CYS A 64 -12.39 -2.51 12.85
C CYS A 64 -12.73 -3.00 14.27
N ASP A 65 -12.68 -2.14 15.28
CA ASP A 65 -13.07 -2.48 16.65
C ASP A 65 -14.56 -2.84 16.76
N ALA A 66 -15.42 -2.19 15.98
CA ALA A 66 -16.84 -2.54 15.91
C ALA A 66 -17.08 -3.90 15.26
N LEU A 67 -16.36 -4.20 14.17
CA LEU A 67 -16.40 -5.53 13.52
C LEU A 67 -15.92 -6.63 14.48
N ARG A 68 -14.87 -6.36 15.29
CA ARG A 68 -14.35 -7.32 16.28
C ARG A 68 -15.35 -7.67 17.37
N ARG A 69 -16.29 -6.77 17.69
CA ARG A 69 -17.36 -7.05 18.65
C ARG A 69 -18.35 -8.12 18.13
N GLY A 70 -18.35 -8.39 16.82
CA GLY A 70 -19.20 -9.41 16.20
C GLY A 70 -20.64 -8.96 15.93
N GLU A 71 -20.90 -7.66 15.93
CA GLU A 71 -22.23 -7.12 15.63
C GLU A 71 -22.51 -7.20 14.13
N THR A 72 -23.46 -8.04 13.71
CA THR A 72 -23.83 -8.21 12.29
C THR A 72 -25.08 -7.42 11.89
N GLY A 73 -25.79 -6.84 12.85
CA GLY A 73 -26.94 -5.98 12.61
C GLY A 73 -26.53 -4.55 12.30
N ARG A 74 -27.19 -3.90 11.32
CA ARG A 74 -26.89 -2.52 10.89
C ARG A 74 -26.84 -1.53 12.06
N GLU A 75 -27.89 -1.47 12.87
CA GLU A 75 -27.99 -0.52 13.99
C GLU A 75 -26.91 -0.81 15.05
N ALA A 76 -26.75 -2.07 15.44
CA ALA A 76 -25.77 -2.48 16.44
C ALA A 76 -24.32 -2.20 16.00
N LEU A 77 -23.98 -2.48 14.75
CA LEU A 77 -22.66 -2.20 14.18
C LEU A 77 -22.39 -0.69 14.12
N ALA A 78 -23.38 0.10 13.66
CA ALA A 78 -23.25 1.56 13.62
C ALA A 78 -23.07 2.15 15.03
N ASP A 79 -23.86 1.69 16.00
CA ASP A 79 -23.77 2.16 17.39
C ASP A 79 -22.42 1.81 18.02
N ALA A 80 -21.94 0.57 17.82
CA ALA A 80 -20.63 0.14 18.29
C ALA A 80 -19.48 0.96 17.69
N ALA A 81 -19.52 1.21 16.38
CA ALA A 81 -18.50 1.99 15.68
C ALA A 81 -18.54 3.47 16.12
N ARG A 82 -19.74 4.08 16.25
CA ARG A 82 -19.87 5.47 16.73
C ARG A 82 -19.40 5.65 18.16
N GLU A 83 -19.74 4.72 19.05
CA GLU A 83 -19.25 4.73 20.44
C GLU A 83 -17.72 4.70 20.46
N ARG A 84 -17.11 3.84 19.65
CA ARG A 84 -15.65 3.74 19.58
C ARG A 84 -15.02 5.01 19.00
N LEU A 85 -15.57 5.54 17.91
CA LEU A 85 -15.12 6.79 17.30
C LEU A 85 -15.21 7.95 18.28
N GLU A 86 -16.28 8.03 19.09
CA GLU A 86 -16.42 9.07 20.10
C GLU A 86 -15.31 9.03 21.15
N VAL A 87 -14.94 7.84 21.63
CA VAL A 87 -13.82 7.67 22.57
C VAL A 87 -12.51 8.10 21.92
N LEU A 88 -12.22 7.60 20.71
CA LEU A 88 -10.99 7.95 19.98
C LEU A 88 -10.90 9.46 19.69
N TRP A 89 -11.99 10.08 19.27
CA TRP A 89 -12.06 11.51 18.99
C TRP A 89 -11.92 12.38 20.24
N ALA A 90 -12.35 11.89 21.40
CA ALA A 90 -12.18 12.61 22.67
C ALA A 90 -10.70 12.76 23.05
N ASP A 91 -9.90 11.72 22.76
CA ASP A 91 -8.46 11.67 23.05
C ASP A 91 -7.59 12.24 21.91
N HIS A 92 -8.17 12.49 20.72
CA HIS A 92 -7.45 13.03 19.57
C HIS A 92 -6.99 14.49 19.79
N ASP A 93 -5.68 14.70 19.81
CA ASP A 93 -5.04 15.99 20.06
C ASP A 93 -4.61 16.68 18.75
N GLU A 94 -5.61 17.12 17.99
CA GLU A 94 -5.38 17.95 16.80
C GLU A 94 -5.66 19.43 17.09
N ARG A 95 -4.80 20.31 16.55
CA ARG A 95 -4.95 21.77 16.62
C ARG A 95 -5.97 22.29 15.61
N PHE A 96 -7.24 22.29 15.99
CA PHE A 96 -8.30 22.94 15.20
C PHE A 96 -8.26 24.47 15.35
N HIS A 97 -8.51 25.20 14.25
CA HIS A 97 -8.65 26.65 14.28
C HIS A 97 -9.89 27.12 15.05
N SER A 98 -10.92 26.28 15.16
CA SER A 98 -12.13 26.58 15.93
C SER A 98 -12.87 25.34 16.43
N ARG A 99 -13.70 25.52 17.47
CA ARG A 99 -14.64 24.48 17.93
C ARG A 99 -15.65 24.08 16.84
N THR A 100 -15.99 24.99 15.94
CA THR A 100 -16.90 24.70 14.82
C THR A 100 -16.22 23.79 13.81
N GLN A 101 -14.95 24.04 13.47
CA GLN A 101 -14.17 23.14 12.64
C GLN A 101 -14.06 21.76 13.28
N ARG A 102 -13.68 21.66 14.56
CA ARG A 102 -13.62 20.36 15.27
C ARG A 102 -14.96 19.61 15.21
N ARG A 103 -16.09 20.29 15.41
CA ARG A 103 -17.42 19.65 15.29
C ARG A 103 -17.74 19.23 13.86
N HIS A 104 -17.33 20.01 12.87
CA HIS A 104 -17.54 19.70 11.46
C HIS A 104 -16.75 18.45 11.06
N GLU A 105 -15.46 18.39 11.38
CA GLU A 105 -14.61 17.23 11.06
C GLU A 105 -15.13 15.96 11.73
N ARG A 106 -15.59 16.04 13.00
CA ARG A 106 -16.27 14.91 13.66
C ARG A 106 -17.49 14.43 12.88
N ARG A 107 -18.34 15.35 12.41
CA ARG A 107 -19.55 14.99 11.62
C ARG A 107 -19.20 14.36 10.28
N VAL A 108 -18.09 14.76 9.65
CA VAL A 108 -17.61 14.11 8.42
C VAL A 108 -17.26 12.66 8.72
N LEU A 109 -16.51 12.38 9.79
CA LEU A 109 -16.17 11.01 10.18
C LEU A 109 -17.41 10.18 10.54
N GLU A 110 -18.37 10.75 11.28
CA GLU A 110 -19.64 10.09 11.61
C GLU A 110 -20.46 9.77 10.35
N ALA A 111 -20.55 10.69 9.39
CA ALA A 111 -21.26 10.48 8.13
C ALA A 111 -20.57 9.40 7.26
N THR A 112 -19.24 9.40 7.19
CA THR A 112 -18.47 8.37 6.46
C THR A 112 -18.65 6.99 7.11
N LEU A 113 -18.65 6.91 8.43
CA LEU A 113 -18.94 5.67 9.17
C LEU A 113 -20.33 5.13 8.85
N GLU A 114 -21.34 6.00 8.86
CA GLU A 114 -22.71 5.62 8.51
C GLU A 114 -22.81 5.13 7.06
N ALA A 115 -22.16 5.81 6.13
CA ALA A 115 -22.07 5.40 4.73
C ALA A 115 -21.41 4.01 4.59
N TYR A 116 -20.36 3.71 5.37
CA TYR A 116 -19.73 2.39 5.41
C TYR A 116 -20.72 1.31 5.86
N VAL A 117 -21.39 1.52 7.00
CA VAL A 117 -22.33 0.55 7.54
C VAL A 117 -23.54 0.33 6.63
N GLU A 118 -24.03 1.39 5.98
CA GLU A 118 -25.15 1.32 5.04
C GLU A 118 -24.78 0.58 3.75
N THR A 119 -23.58 0.86 3.20
CA THR A 119 -23.18 0.37 1.88
C THR A 119 -22.66 -1.06 1.93
N VAL A 120 -21.78 -1.39 2.88
CA VAL A 120 -21.07 -2.68 2.89
C VAL A 120 -20.91 -3.33 4.28
N GLY A 121 -21.01 -2.55 5.37
CA GLY A 121 -20.61 -3.02 6.69
C GLY A 121 -21.36 -4.25 7.21
N VAL A 122 -22.66 -4.36 6.91
CA VAL A 122 -23.47 -5.53 7.30
C VAL A 122 -23.00 -6.81 6.59
N ASP A 123 -22.78 -6.73 5.28
CA ASP A 123 -22.35 -7.89 4.48
C ASP A 123 -20.94 -8.32 4.87
N HIS A 124 -20.05 -7.35 5.13
CA HIS A 124 -18.70 -7.59 5.62
C HIS A 124 -18.72 -8.25 7.00
N ALA A 125 -19.46 -7.70 7.97
CA ALA A 125 -19.58 -8.29 9.32
C ALA A 125 -20.10 -9.72 9.29
N ALA A 126 -21.15 -9.98 8.50
CA ALA A 126 -21.68 -11.33 8.31
C ALA A 126 -20.66 -12.25 7.60
N GLY A 127 -19.86 -11.73 6.69
CA GLY A 127 -18.77 -12.44 6.04
C GLY A 127 -17.63 -12.82 6.98
N ILE A 128 -17.30 -11.95 7.94
CA ILE A 128 -16.31 -12.22 8.97
C ILE A 128 -16.82 -13.32 9.91
N GLU A 129 -18.08 -13.24 10.35
CA GLU A 129 -18.70 -14.28 11.20
C GLU A 129 -18.67 -15.66 10.53
N ARG A 130 -19.03 -15.73 9.24
CA ARG A 130 -18.92 -16.97 8.46
C ARG A 130 -17.49 -17.49 8.38
N LEU A 131 -16.55 -16.61 8.09
CA LEU A 131 -15.14 -16.98 7.96
C LEU A 131 -14.59 -17.51 9.29
N ALA A 132 -14.91 -16.85 10.41
CA ALA A 132 -14.52 -17.27 11.76
C ALA A 132 -15.06 -18.65 12.15
N ALA A 133 -16.25 -19.02 11.65
CA ALA A 133 -16.85 -20.32 11.90
C ALA A 133 -16.18 -21.47 11.09
N GLU A 134 -15.51 -21.14 10.00
CA GLU A 134 -14.88 -22.10 9.09
C GLU A 134 -13.35 -22.21 9.26
N SER A 135 -12.69 -21.12 9.67
CA SER A 135 -11.24 -21.06 9.85
C SER A 135 -10.75 -21.89 11.03
N THR A 136 -9.57 -22.48 10.93
CA THR A 136 -9.00 -23.33 11.98
C THR A 136 -8.45 -22.54 13.17
N ASP A 137 -7.80 -21.41 12.92
CA ASP A 137 -7.29 -20.43 13.90
C ASP A 137 -6.72 -19.22 13.15
N GLY A 138 -6.74 -18.02 13.73
CA GLY A 138 -6.14 -16.81 13.14
C GLY A 138 -6.97 -15.53 13.28
N GLU A 139 -6.28 -14.38 13.37
CA GLU A 139 -6.94 -13.07 13.42
C GLU A 139 -7.56 -12.70 12.07
N LEU A 140 -8.81 -12.25 12.04
CA LEU A 140 -9.50 -11.87 10.80
C LEU A 140 -9.69 -10.36 10.65
N ILE A 141 -9.43 -9.61 11.72
CA ILE A 141 -9.67 -8.16 11.77
C ILE A 141 -8.47 -7.48 12.45
N GLY A 142 -7.86 -6.56 11.71
CA GLY A 142 -6.84 -5.60 12.12
C GLY A 142 -7.44 -4.38 12.83
N PRO A 143 -6.73 -3.25 12.94
CA PRO A 143 -6.03 -2.66 11.82
C PRO A 143 -4.68 -3.36 11.55
N ASP A 144 -4.25 -3.28 10.29
CA ASP A 144 -2.94 -3.75 9.83
C ASP A 144 -2.68 -5.26 9.98
N LEU A 145 -3.59 -6.10 9.49
CA LEU A 145 -3.30 -7.53 9.36
C LEU A 145 -2.12 -7.72 8.41
N PRO A 146 -0.99 -8.28 8.87
CA PRO A 146 0.20 -8.38 8.05
C PRO A 146 -0.02 -9.43 6.95
N LEU A 147 0.42 -9.06 5.76
CA LEU A 147 0.55 -9.88 4.58
C LEU A 147 1.97 -9.73 4.06
N SER A 148 2.46 -10.74 3.37
CA SER A 148 3.74 -10.63 2.67
C SER A 148 3.77 -11.50 1.44
N SER A 149 4.55 -11.07 0.45
CA SER A 149 4.85 -11.83 -0.77
C SER A 149 6.36 -11.97 -0.89
N THR A 150 6.83 -13.16 -1.28
CA THR A 150 8.25 -13.38 -1.57
C THR A 150 8.45 -13.37 -3.07
N VAL A 151 9.28 -12.44 -3.54
CA VAL A 151 9.64 -12.29 -4.95
C VAL A 151 11.03 -12.88 -5.16
N SER A 152 11.13 -13.86 -6.06
CA SER A 152 12.42 -14.40 -6.51
C SER A 152 13.05 -13.43 -7.51
N LEU A 153 14.32 -13.09 -7.30
CA LEU A 153 15.02 -12.19 -8.22
C LEU A 153 15.49 -12.95 -9.46
N PRO A 154 15.46 -12.32 -10.64
CA PRO A 154 16.08 -12.90 -11.82
C PRO A 154 17.59 -13.08 -11.57
N GLU A 155 18.16 -14.22 -11.98
CA GLU A 155 19.61 -14.42 -11.93
C GLU A 155 20.28 -13.32 -12.77
N PHE A 156 21.11 -12.47 -12.15
CA PHE A 156 21.86 -11.46 -12.89
C PHE A 156 22.80 -12.16 -13.89
N GLU A 157 22.43 -12.20 -15.17
CA GLU A 157 23.40 -12.47 -16.21
C GLU A 157 24.47 -11.39 -16.10
N THR A 158 25.70 -11.83 -15.84
CA THR A 158 26.86 -11.08 -15.38
C THR A 158 27.45 -10.16 -16.48
N GLY A 159 26.61 -9.47 -17.25
CA GLY A 159 26.96 -8.66 -18.41
C GLY A 159 27.05 -7.14 -18.15
N ALA A 160 26.41 -6.63 -17.09
CA ALA A 160 26.41 -5.19 -16.75
C ALA A 160 27.47 -4.78 -15.72
N ARG A 161 28.39 -5.69 -15.33
CA ARG A 161 29.47 -5.44 -14.35
C ARG A 161 30.63 -4.58 -14.85
N ALA A 162 30.60 -4.08 -16.09
CA ALA A 162 31.75 -3.37 -16.69
C ALA A 162 31.88 -1.88 -16.31
N ALA A 163 30.96 -1.30 -15.53
CA ALA A 163 31.02 0.11 -15.15
C ALA A 163 31.47 0.38 -13.70
N ALA A 164 31.63 -0.65 -12.86
CA ALA A 164 31.95 -0.50 -11.43
C ALA A 164 33.33 -1.07 -11.01
N GLU A 165 34.25 -1.30 -11.95
CA GLU A 165 35.64 -1.65 -11.60
C GLU A 165 36.47 -0.39 -11.33
N THR A 166 36.27 0.25 -10.16
CA THR A 166 37.31 1.13 -9.58
C THR A 166 37.15 1.41 -8.08
N SER A 167 36.63 0.47 -7.29
CA SER A 167 36.77 0.53 -5.82
C SER A 167 37.05 -0.84 -5.26
N ALA A 168 38.34 -1.17 -5.17
CA ALA A 168 38.82 -2.30 -4.39
C ALA A 168 38.77 -1.94 -2.90
N ASP A 169 37.60 -2.08 -2.28
CA ASP A 169 37.53 -2.36 -0.86
C ASP A 169 36.45 -3.40 -0.60
N SER A 170 36.83 -4.42 0.16
CA SER A 170 36.12 -5.69 0.34
C SER A 170 34.78 -5.51 1.03
N GLY A 171 33.70 -5.45 0.25
CA GLY A 171 32.34 -5.70 0.70
C GLY A 171 31.90 -7.09 0.24
N THR A 172 31.49 -7.94 1.17
CA THR A 172 30.82 -9.20 0.87
C THR A 172 29.62 -8.90 -0.02
N GLU A 173 29.66 -9.30 -1.30
CA GLU A 173 28.50 -9.24 -2.17
C GLU A 173 27.44 -10.18 -1.60
N ILE A 174 26.37 -9.59 -1.07
CA ILE A 174 25.21 -10.34 -0.60
C ILE A 174 24.44 -10.73 -1.85
N ASP A 175 24.51 -11.99 -2.23
CA ASP A 175 23.69 -12.58 -3.28
C ASP A 175 22.26 -12.75 -2.72
N VAL A 176 21.40 -11.77 -2.96
CA VAL A 176 20.01 -11.81 -2.51
C VAL A 176 19.21 -12.61 -3.54
N GLU A 177 18.90 -13.86 -3.23
CA GLU A 177 18.11 -14.73 -4.15
C GLU A 177 16.61 -14.37 -4.16
N SER A 178 16.12 -13.76 -3.09
CA SER A 178 14.71 -13.37 -2.95
C SER A 178 14.54 -12.22 -1.97
N VAL A 179 13.49 -11.43 -2.20
CA VAL A 179 13.11 -10.29 -1.35
C VAL A 179 11.68 -10.52 -0.87
N THR A 180 11.43 -10.22 0.40
CA THR A 180 10.07 -10.21 0.96
C THR A 180 9.51 -8.81 0.85
N ILE A 181 8.27 -8.70 0.38
CA ILE A 181 7.55 -7.44 0.30
C ILE A 181 6.37 -7.53 1.26
N ASP A 182 6.34 -6.63 2.23
CA ASP A 182 5.33 -6.53 3.27
C ASP A 182 4.18 -5.62 2.82
N ALA A 183 2.96 -6.05 3.13
CA ALA A 183 1.73 -5.31 2.89
C ALA A 183 0.77 -5.53 4.08
N SER A 184 -0.34 -4.81 4.10
CA SER A 184 -1.37 -5.04 5.12
C SER A 184 -2.78 -4.87 4.57
N VAL A 185 -3.73 -5.51 5.24
CA VAL A 185 -5.16 -5.27 5.04
C VAL A 185 -5.82 -5.04 6.38
N ASP A 186 -6.95 -4.34 6.39
CA ASP A 186 -7.69 -4.06 7.61
C ASP A 186 -8.45 -5.23 8.16
N TYR A 187 -9.04 -6.04 7.29
CA TYR A 187 -9.73 -7.26 7.68
C TYR A 187 -9.91 -8.16 6.47
N VAL A 188 -10.25 -9.41 6.77
CA VAL A 188 -10.64 -10.40 5.77
C VAL A 188 -12.04 -10.91 6.06
N TYR A 189 -12.86 -11.07 5.01
CA TYR A 189 -14.20 -11.62 5.14
C TYR A 189 -14.52 -12.64 4.04
N ALA A 190 -15.53 -13.48 4.27
CA ALA A 190 -16.01 -14.43 3.28
C ALA A 190 -17.11 -13.83 2.39
N ASP A 191 -16.85 -13.77 1.08
CA ASP A 191 -17.84 -13.50 0.03
C ASP A 191 -17.99 -14.71 -0.90
N GLY A 192 -19.05 -15.50 -0.67
CA GLY A 192 -19.26 -16.77 -1.37
C GLY A 192 -18.06 -17.71 -1.22
N ARG A 193 -17.39 -17.99 -2.35
CA ARG A 193 -16.18 -18.85 -2.41
C ARG A 193 -14.86 -18.08 -2.27
N SER A 194 -14.93 -16.76 -2.13
CA SER A 194 -13.74 -15.92 -1.99
C SER A 194 -13.48 -15.59 -0.53
N ILE A 195 -12.21 -15.48 -0.18
CA ILE A 195 -11.75 -14.58 0.87
C ILE A 195 -11.54 -13.20 0.23
N VAL A 196 -11.91 -12.14 0.92
CA VAL A 196 -11.71 -10.77 0.46
C VAL A 196 -10.91 -10.03 1.52
N GLY A 197 -9.69 -9.60 1.16
CA GLY A 197 -8.93 -8.64 1.95
C GLY A 197 -9.42 -7.24 1.67
N VAL A 198 -9.74 -6.48 2.71
CA VAL A 198 -10.20 -5.10 2.60
C VAL A 198 -9.17 -4.17 3.21
N GLN A 199 -8.84 -3.09 2.51
CA GLN A 199 -7.99 -2.02 3.02
C GLN A 199 -8.71 -0.68 2.91
N PHE A 200 -8.68 0.08 3.99
CA PHE A 200 -9.12 1.45 4.02
C PHE A 200 -7.99 2.34 3.51
N VAL A 201 -8.31 3.20 2.53
CA VAL A 201 -7.38 4.16 1.94
C VAL A 201 -7.90 5.57 2.10
N SER A 202 -7.05 6.58 1.94
CA SER A 202 -7.49 7.97 2.00
C SER A 202 -8.43 8.30 0.83
N THR A 203 -7.99 7.98 -0.39
CA THR A 203 -8.73 8.21 -1.64
C THR A 203 -8.40 7.12 -2.65
N LEU A 204 -9.26 6.93 -3.66
CA LEU A 204 -8.98 6.06 -4.80
C LEU A 204 -8.24 6.77 -5.95
N ARG A 205 -7.58 7.91 -5.67
CA ARG A 205 -6.94 8.71 -6.72
C ARG A 205 -5.73 8.01 -7.34
N SER A 206 -4.96 7.30 -6.52
CA SER A 206 -3.76 6.53 -6.93
C SER A 206 -4.09 5.46 -7.97
N LEU A 207 -5.32 4.94 -7.97
CA LEU A 207 -5.77 3.93 -8.91
C LEU A 207 -5.80 4.39 -10.38
N GLY A 208 -5.81 5.69 -10.67
CA GLY A 208 -5.82 6.21 -12.03
C GLY A 208 -6.92 5.59 -12.90
N LEU A 209 -6.54 4.94 -14.00
CA LEU A 209 -7.48 4.23 -14.88
C LEU A 209 -8.13 2.99 -14.23
N LEU A 210 -7.48 2.34 -13.25
CA LEU A 210 -8.05 1.18 -12.55
C LEU A 210 -9.33 1.56 -11.81
N ARG A 211 -9.50 2.82 -11.37
CA ARG A 211 -10.76 3.26 -10.74
C ARG A 211 -11.94 3.04 -11.68
N TYR A 212 -11.79 3.39 -12.96
CA TYR A 212 -12.87 3.42 -13.95
C TYR A 212 -12.98 2.17 -14.82
N ARG A 213 -11.93 1.34 -14.88
CA ARG A 213 -11.91 0.09 -15.64
C ARG A 213 -11.80 -1.09 -14.70
N SER A 214 -12.52 -2.16 -15.00
CA SER A 214 -12.54 -3.38 -14.19
C SER A 214 -11.72 -4.50 -14.80
N ASP A 215 -11.49 -4.49 -16.11
CA ASP A 215 -10.93 -5.63 -16.82
C ASP A 215 -9.53 -5.27 -17.32
N TRP A 216 -8.58 -6.22 -17.24
CA TRP A 216 -7.27 -6.10 -17.89
C TRP A 216 -7.42 -6.08 -19.42
N ASP A 217 -7.77 -4.90 -19.94
CA ASP A 217 -7.95 -4.63 -21.36
C ASP A 217 -6.66 -4.09 -21.99
N ARG A 218 -6.69 -3.96 -23.32
CA ARG A 218 -5.57 -3.42 -24.09
C ARG A 218 -5.08 -2.07 -23.59
N GLY A 219 -5.98 -1.20 -23.11
CA GLY A 219 -5.62 0.13 -22.62
C GLY A 219 -4.92 0.10 -21.26
N ILE A 220 -5.30 -0.79 -20.36
CA ILE A 220 -4.59 -0.99 -19.08
C ILE A 220 -3.21 -1.60 -19.33
N ALA A 221 -3.15 -2.62 -20.19
CA ALA A 221 -1.90 -3.32 -20.52
C ALA A 221 -0.88 -2.42 -21.25
N GLU A 222 -1.33 -1.64 -22.23
CA GLU A 222 -0.50 -0.66 -22.94
C GLU A 222 0.00 0.40 -21.97
N ARG A 223 -0.87 1.06 -21.19
CA ARG A 223 -0.46 2.08 -20.21
C ARG A 223 0.55 1.57 -19.18
N PHE A 224 0.35 0.35 -18.68
CA PHE A 224 1.31 -0.29 -17.76
C PHE A 224 2.67 -0.50 -18.42
N THR A 225 2.69 -0.99 -19.66
CA THR A 225 3.93 -1.24 -20.40
C THR A 225 4.63 0.06 -20.76
N ASP A 226 3.87 1.05 -21.23
CA ASP A 226 4.35 2.37 -21.62
C ASP A 226 4.98 3.11 -20.43
N HIS A 227 4.51 2.89 -19.19
CA HIS A 227 5.20 3.44 -18.02
C HIS A 227 6.66 2.99 -17.94
N PHE A 228 7.02 1.78 -18.33
CA PHE A 228 8.41 1.30 -18.27
C PHE A 228 9.19 1.53 -19.57
N ASP A 229 8.59 2.15 -20.58
CA ASP A 229 9.23 2.49 -21.84
C ASP A 229 9.76 3.94 -21.78
N PRO A 230 11.09 4.18 -21.76
CA PRO A 230 11.63 5.53 -21.68
C PRO A 230 11.32 6.38 -22.93
N ASP A 231 10.93 5.76 -24.04
CA ASP A 231 10.52 6.46 -25.27
C ASP A 231 9.02 6.82 -25.27
N ALA A 232 8.25 6.39 -24.28
CA ALA A 232 6.80 6.65 -24.19
C ALA A 232 6.49 7.91 -23.37
N ASP A 233 5.50 8.68 -23.82
CA ASP A 233 5.02 9.90 -23.12
C ASP A 233 4.16 9.58 -21.87
N VAL A 234 4.34 8.42 -21.23
CA VAL A 234 3.51 7.94 -20.12
C VAL A 234 4.31 7.83 -18.83
N PHE A 235 3.95 8.66 -17.85
CA PHE A 235 4.41 8.56 -16.48
C PHE A 235 3.20 8.46 -15.55
N ASP A 236 3.00 7.30 -14.91
CA ASP A 236 1.86 7.05 -14.01
C ASP A 236 2.27 6.12 -12.86
N PRO A 237 3.21 6.56 -11.99
CA PRO A 237 3.78 5.73 -10.94
C PRO A 237 2.74 5.21 -9.95
N SER A 238 1.75 6.01 -9.54
CA SER A 238 0.71 5.55 -8.60
C SER A 238 -0.19 4.45 -9.18
N PHE A 239 -0.50 4.48 -10.48
CA PHE A 239 -1.24 3.41 -11.14
C PHE A 239 -0.46 2.09 -11.14
N VAL A 240 0.85 2.15 -11.43
CA VAL A 240 1.75 0.99 -11.41
C VAL A 240 1.93 0.45 -9.99
N ALA A 241 2.14 1.35 -9.02
CA ALA A 241 2.24 1.00 -7.61
C ALA A 241 0.97 0.25 -7.12
N SER A 242 -0.22 0.71 -7.52
CA SER A 242 -1.49 0.04 -7.19
C SER A 242 -1.58 -1.40 -7.74
N LEU A 243 -1.00 -1.66 -8.93
CA LEU A 243 -0.94 -3.01 -9.50
C LEU A 243 0.06 -3.90 -8.77
N PHE A 244 1.21 -3.34 -8.37
CA PHE A 244 2.20 -4.04 -7.56
C PHE A 244 1.67 -4.37 -6.16
N GLU A 245 1.05 -3.40 -5.48
CA GLU A 245 0.32 -3.62 -4.22
C GLU A 245 -0.69 -4.76 -4.37
N THR A 246 -1.51 -4.72 -5.41
CA THR A 246 -2.50 -5.77 -5.67
C THR A 246 -1.84 -7.14 -5.85
N ALA A 247 -0.72 -7.23 -6.57
CA ALA A 247 0.03 -8.47 -6.74
C ALA A 247 0.53 -9.02 -5.39
N VAL A 248 1.15 -8.15 -4.58
CA VAL A 248 1.70 -8.49 -3.25
C VAL A 248 0.58 -8.91 -2.29
N VAL A 249 -0.51 -8.15 -2.21
CA VAL A 249 -1.64 -8.42 -1.33
C VAL A 249 -2.34 -9.72 -1.71
N ILE A 250 -2.60 -9.98 -3.00
CA ILE A 250 -3.25 -11.23 -3.43
C ILE A 250 -2.38 -12.45 -3.12
N ASP A 251 -1.05 -12.35 -3.29
CA ASP A 251 -0.13 -13.42 -2.93
C ASP A 251 -0.07 -13.65 -1.40
N GLY A 252 0.01 -12.57 -0.62
CA GLY A 252 -0.04 -12.63 0.84
C GLY A 252 -1.36 -13.18 1.39
N LEU A 253 -2.50 -12.82 0.77
CA LEU A 253 -3.81 -13.37 1.12
C LEU A 253 -3.90 -14.89 0.89
N ARG A 254 -3.17 -15.43 -0.11
CA ARG A 254 -3.12 -16.88 -0.33
C ARG A 254 -2.33 -17.58 0.75
N THR A 255 -1.17 -17.03 1.12
CA THR A 255 -0.41 -17.53 2.27
C THR A 255 -1.26 -17.51 3.54
N ARG A 256 -2.03 -16.43 3.74
CA ARG A 256 -2.99 -16.34 4.84
C ARG A 256 -4.11 -17.37 4.72
N CYS A 257 -4.66 -17.62 3.53
CA CYS A 257 -5.67 -18.68 3.34
C CYS A 257 -5.15 -20.05 3.76
N GLN A 258 -3.91 -20.38 3.43
CA GLN A 258 -3.28 -21.63 3.86
C GLN A 258 -3.16 -21.70 5.38
N GLN A 259 -2.76 -20.60 6.02
CA GLN A 259 -2.69 -20.52 7.49
C GLN A 259 -4.07 -20.70 8.15
N LEU A 260 -5.13 -20.21 7.51
CA LEU A 260 -6.51 -20.32 7.99
C LEU A 260 -7.19 -21.67 7.66
N GLY A 261 -6.54 -22.55 6.88
CA GLY A 261 -7.12 -23.82 6.42
C GLY A 261 -8.20 -23.66 5.34
N LEU A 262 -8.04 -22.64 4.49
CA LEU A 262 -9.02 -22.21 3.49
C LEU A 262 -8.44 -22.24 2.07
N GLU A 263 -7.57 -23.20 1.77
CA GLU A 263 -6.80 -23.28 0.53
C GLU A 263 -7.65 -23.38 -0.74
N ASP A 264 -8.89 -23.87 -0.61
CA ASP A 264 -9.83 -24.03 -1.72
C ASP A 264 -10.55 -22.72 -2.11
N ARG A 265 -10.31 -21.62 -1.40
CA ARG A 265 -10.96 -20.32 -1.64
C ARG A 265 -10.15 -19.44 -2.60
N THR A 266 -10.86 -18.63 -3.39
CA THR A 266 -10.26 -17.58 -4.21
C THR A 266 -9.93 -16.35 -3.35
N CYS A 267 -8.89 -15.60 -3.69
CA CYS A 267 -8.54 -14.36 -2.99
C CYS A 267 -8.95 -13.14 -3.82
N ARG A 268 -9.55 -12.15 -3.18
CA ARG A 268 -9.88 -10.85 -3.75
C ARG A 268 -9.35 -9.73 -2.86
N TYR A 269 -9.08 -8.58 -3.47
CA TYR A 269 -8.58 -7.39 -2.80
C TYR A 269 -9.45 -6.18 -3.12
N VAL A 270 -9.95 -5.54 -2.06
CA VAL A 270 -10.88 -4.40 -2.14
C VAL A 270 -10.31 -3.21 -1.37
N GLN A 271 -10.30 -2.03 -2.00
CA GLN A 271 -10.01 -0.76 -1.36
C GLN A 271 -11.29 0.04 -1.09
N ILE A 272 -11.35 0.71 0.07
CA ILE A 272 -12.46 1.58 0.47
C ILE A 272 -11.90 2.94 0.89
N PRO A 273 -12.26 4.04 0.20
CA PRO A 273 -11.79 5.37 0.56
C PRO A 273 -12.54 5.92 1.77
N LEU A 274 -11.82 6.40 2.79
CA LEU A 274 -12.42 6.99 3.99
C LEU A 274 -12.37 8.53 4.03
N ALA A 275 -11.63 9.17 3.13
CA ALA A 275 -11.48 10.62 3.07
C ALA A 275 -11.77 11.22 1.69
N ASP A 276 -12.44 10.49 0.78
CA ASP A 276 -12.78 11.01 -0.54
C ASP A 276 -13.88 12.09 -0.45
N ARG A 277 -13.44 13.34 -0.41
CA ARG A 277 -14.32 14.52 -0.31
C ARG A 277 -15.18 14.75 -1.55
N SER A 278 -14.88 14.10 -2.68
CA SER A 278 -15.69 14.24 -3.89
C SER A 278 -17.11 13.69 -3.72
N GLN A 279 -17.34 12.85 -2.70
CA GLN A 279 -18.61 12.21 -2.37
C GLN A 279 -19.26 12.80 -1.11
N THR A 280 -18.78 13.95 -0.60
CA THR A 280 -19.30 14.59 0.62
C THR A 280 -20.12 15.83 0.29
N ASP A 281 -21.42 15.78 0.60
CA ASP A 281 -22.34 16.91 0.49
C ASP A 281 -22.55 17.59 1.84
N ILE A 282 -22.31 18.91 1.88
CA ILE A 282 -22.38 19.71 3.12
C ILE A 282 -23.53 20.71 3.05
N ASN A 283 -24.50 20.57 3.96
CA ASN A 283 -25.55 21.57 4.15
C ASN A 283 -25.22 22.48 5.34
N TRP A 284 -24.55 23.60 5.06
CA TRP A 284 -24.16 24.57 6.08
C TRP A 284 -25.32 25.20 6.86
N VAL A 285 -26.54 25.24 6.28
CA VAL A 285 -27.71 25.83 6.94
C VAL A 285 -28.33 24.87 7.95
N ARG A 286 -28.32 23.56 7.64
CA ARG A 286 -28.85 22.51 8.52
C ARG A 286 -27.77 21.86 9.38
N GLU A 287 -26.51 22.24 9.17
CA GLU A 287 -25.34 21.63 9.81
C GLU A 287 -25.25 20.11 9.59
N THR A 288 -25.75 19.62 8.46
CA THR A 288 -25.70 18.20 8.09
C THR A 288 -24.59 17.92 7.08
N VAL A 289 -24.00 16.74 7.18
CA VAL A 289 -23.02 16.18 6.25
C VAL A 289 -23.58 14.85 5.77
N GLU A 290 -23.63 14.67 4.46
CA GLU A 290 -24.01 13.41 3.81
C GLU A 290 -22.81 12.92 3.01
N THR A 291 -22.50 11.64 3.10
CA THR A 291 -21.37 11.02 2.40
C THR A 291 -21.84 9.74 1.72
N SER A 292 -21.26 9.41 0.57
CA SER A 292 -21.38 8.07 -0.02
C SER A 292 -20.00 7.43 -0.20
N LEU A 293 -19.94 6.10 -0.28
CA LEU A 293 -18.70 5.36 -0.46
C LEU A 293 -18.67 4.62 -1.78
N GLU A 294 -17.55 4.75 -2.49
CA GLU A 294 -17.24 3.98 -3.67
C GLU A 294 -16.23 2.88 -3.28
N THR A 295 -16.66 1.63 -3.30
CA THR A 295 -15.75 0.51 -3.06
C THR A 295 -15.15 0.04 -4.39
N LYS A 296 -13.88 -0.35 -4.37
CA LYS A 296 -13.20 -0.82 -5.56
C LYS A 296 -12.54 -2.17 -5.34
N ASP A 297 -12.97 -3.16 -6.11
CA ASP A 297 -12.27 -4.44 -6.26
C ASP A 297 -11.16 -4.30 -7.31
N LEU A 298 -9.93 -4.62 -6.92
CA LEU A 298 -8.74 -4.53 -7.76
C LEU A 298 -8.35 -5.87 -8.38
N THR A 299 -8.98 -6.95 -7.94
CA THR A 299 -8.67 -8.32 -8.39
C THR A 299 -8.93 -8.48 -9.88
N ASP A 300 -10.04 -7.94 -10.38
CA ASP A 300 -10.43 -8.07 -11.79
C ASP A 300 -9.45 -7.33 -12.71
N GLY A 301 -8.91 -6.18 -12.26
CA GLY A 301 -7.90 -5.43 -12.98
C GLY A 301 -6.56 -6.16 -13.04
N TYR A 302 -6.23 -6.97 -12.03
CA TYR A 302 -4.97 -7.74 -12.00
C TYR A 302 -5.07 -9.12 -12.66
N ILE A 303 -6.27 -9.67 -12.88
CA ILE A 303 -6.44 -10.96 -13.55
C ILE A 303 -6.37 -10.77 -15.08
N ASP A 304 -5.41 -11.43 -15.73
CA ASP A 304 -5.38 -11.50 -17.19
C ASP A 304 -6.47 -12.45 -17.71
N HIS A 305 -7.57 -11.88 -18.20
CA HIS A 305 -8.68 -12.63 -18.78
C HIS A 305 -8.31 -13.34 -20.09
N HIS A 306 -7.23 -12.96 -20.79
CA HIS A 306 -6.81 -13.65 -22.01
C HIS A 306 -6.27 -15.06 -21.76
N THR A 307 -5.82 -15.36 -20.54
CA THR A 307 -5.23 -16.66 -20.19
C THR A 307 -6.20 -17.61 -19.46
N TYR A 308 -7.43 -17.17 -19.16
CA TYR A 308 -8.54 -17.83 -18.42
C TYR A 308 -8.38 -19.26 -17.83
N GLY A 309 -8.51 -19.36 -16.50
CA GLY A 309 -8.65 -20.63 -15.76
C GLY A 309 -8.39 -20.60 -14.23
N MET A 310 -8.86 -19.58 -13.50
CA MET A 310 -9.06 -19.49 -12.02
C MET A 310 -8.12 -20.24 -11.02
N THR A 311 -6.88 -20.53 -11.38
CA THR A 311 -5.80 -21.07 -10.53
C THR A 311 -4.53 -20.25 -10.73
N HIS A 312 -3.43 -20.51 -10.00
CA HIS A 312 -2.11 -19.80 -10.08
C HIS A 312 -1.65 -19.37 -11.49
N LYS A 313 -2.14 -20.03 -12.53
CA LYS A 313 -1.81 -19.85 -13.95
C LYS A 313 -2.29 -18.56 -14.59
N HIS A 314 -3.04 -17.70 -13.90
CA HIS A 314 -3.64 -16.47 -14.48
C HIS A 314 -3.30 -15.20 -13.72
N ARG A 315 -2.22 -15.23 -12.93
CA ARG A 315 -1.58 -13.98 -12.52
C ARG A 315 -1.11 -13.26 -13.77
N ASN A 316 -1.18 -11.94 -13.73
CA ASN A 316 -0.65 -11.12 -14.80
C ASN A 316 0.87 -11.17 -14.74
N ARG A 317 1.44 -12.07 -15.56
CA ARG A 317 2.89 -12.26 -15.64
C ARG A 317 3.62 -10.98 -16.00
N THR A 318 3.01 -10.11 -16.80
CA THR A 318 3.62 -8.81 -17.12
C THR A 318 3.79 -7.94 -15.88
N VAL A 319 2.81 -7.93 -14.98
CA VAL A 319 2.93 -7.22 -13.69
C VAL A 319 3.95 -7.91 -12.78
N ASP A 320 3.90 -9.24 -12.66
CA ASP A 320 4.80 -9.99 -11.78
C ASP A 320 6.27 -9.92 -12.21
N ASP A 321 6.53 -10.07 -13.51
CA ASP A 321 7.88 -10.01 -14.08
C ASP A 321 8.45 -8.58 -13.88
N ARG A 322 7.63 -7.53 -14.08
CA ARG A 322 8.05 -6.13 -13.83
C ARG A 322 8.23 -5.82 -12.35
N LEU A 323 7.41 -6.38 -11.46
CA LEU A 323 7.62 -6.27 -10.03
C LEU A 323 8.97 -6.88 -9.64
N ALA A 324 9.32 -8.06 -10.18
CA ALA A 324 10.61 -8.68 -9.93
C ALA A 324 11.79 -7.85 -10.47
N ASP A 325 11.66 -7.24 -11.67
CA ASP A 325 12.66 -6.32 -12.22
C ASP A 325 12.90 -5.13 -11.28
N VAL A 326 11.83 -4.43 -10.86
CA VAL A 326 11.91 -3.25 -9.97
C VAL A 326 12.50 -3.61 -8.60
N VAL A 327 12.07 -4.73 -8.03
CA VAL A 327 12.62 -5.21 -6.75
C VAL A 327 14.10 -5.56 -6.88
N SER A 328 14.50 -6.12 -8.02
CA SER A 328 15.91 -6.40 -8.32
C SER A 328 16.74 -5.12 -8.47
N GLU A 329 16.19 -4.06 -9.07
CA GLU A 329 16.82 -2.75 -9.17
C GLU A 329 16.99 -2.11 -7.78
N ILE A 330 15.96 -2.16 -6.93
CA ILE A 330 16.02 -1.68 -5.54
C ILE A 330 17.09 -2.44 -4.75
N ALA A 331 17.07 -3.78 -4.80
CA ALA A 331 18.04 -4.62 -4.11
C ALA A 331 19.48 -4.40 -4.63
N GLY A 332 19.63 -4.07 -5.92
CA GLY A 332 20.89 -3.72 -6.55
C GLY A 332 21.37 -2.28 -6.28
N GLY A 333 20.58 -1.45 -5.62
CA GLY A 333 20.92 -0.06 -5.30
C GLY A 333 20.83 0.89 -6.49
N ALA A 334 19.98 0.61 -7.48
CA ALA A 334 19.78 1.45 -8.66
C ALA A 334 18.90 2.66 -8.32
N PHE A 335 19.50 3.71 -7.75
CA PHE A 335 18.81 4.93 -7.30
C PHE A 335 19.05 6.16 -8.18
N ASP A 336 19.69 6.00 -9.33
CA ASP A 336 19.93 7.08 -10.28
C ASP A 336 18.66 7.39 -11.10
N PRO A 337 18.06 8.59 -10.96
CA PRO A 337 16.82 8.94 -11.67
C PRO A 337 17.05 9.42 -13.11
N THR A 338 18.29 9.44 -13.61
CA THR A 338 18.66 10.11 -14.88
C THR A 338 17.82 9.66 -16.08
N ASP A 339 17.49 8.37 -16.18
CA ASP A 339 16.76 7.80 -17.32
C ASP A 339 15.34 8.36 -17.47
N ARG A 340 14.77 8.93 -16.41
CA ARG A 340 13.41 9.50 -16.39
C ARG A 340 13.33 10.87 -15.75
N TRP A 341 14.44 11.60 -15.76
CA TRP A 341 14.56 12.85 -15.03
C TRP A 341 13.52 13.91 -15.43
N ASP A 342 13.20 14.02 -16.72
CA ASP A 342 12.23 15.01 -17.21
C ASP A 342 10.83 14.77 -16.61
N ASP A 343 10.37 13.52 -16.55
CA ASP A 343 9.09 13.16 -15.93
C ASP A 343 9.12 13.41 -14.41
N ILE A 344 10.17 12.90 -13.74
CA ILE A 344 10.35 12.98 -12.28
C ILE A 344 10.42 14.44 -11.81
N SER A 345 11.16 15.29 -12.54
CA SER A 345 11.32 16.70 -12.19
C SER A 345 10.01 17.50 -12.30
N ASN A 346 9.14 17.12 -13.23
CA ASN A 346 7.84 17.77 -13.41
C ASN A 346 6.80 17.29 -12.40
N ASP A 347 6.75 15.99 -12.11
CA ASP A 347 5.66 15.39 -11.33
C ASP A 347 6.02 15.13 -9.87
N ALA A 348 7.25 14.69 -9.56
CA ALA A 348 7.64 14.29 -8.21
C ALA A 348 8.40 15.39 -7.44
N CYS A 349 9.25 16.17 -8.11
CA CYS A 349 10.07 17.20 -7.45
C CYS A 349 9.30 18.37 -6.82
N PRO A 350 8.18 18.89 -7.38
CA PRO A 350 7.53 20.09 -6.84
C PRO A 350 7.10 19.99 -5.37
N ASP A 351 6.73 18.79 -4.93
CA ASP A 351 6.27 18.50 -3.56
C ASP A 351 7.32 17.70 -2.76
N CYS A 352 8.54 17.53 -3.28
CA CYS A 352 9.57 16.71 -2.66
C CYS A 352 10.34 17.47 -1.56
N GLY A 353 10.23 16.99 -0.32
CA GLY A 353 10.96 17.54 0.85
C GLY A 353 12.49 17.47 0.73
N TYR A 354 13.02 16.60 -0.14
CA TYR A 354 14.46 16.40 -0.34
C TYR A 354 15.09 17.28 -1.42
N THR A 355 14.30 18.11 -2.11
CA THR A 355 14.81 19.01 -3.18
C THR A 355 16.01 19.86 -2.75
N VAL A 356 16.07 20.25 -1.46
CA VAL A 356 17.15 21.07 -0.89
C VAL A 356 18.51 20.38 -0.84
N CYS A 357 18.56 19.04 -0.86
CA CYS A 357 19.80 18.26 -0.84
C CYS A 357 19.97 17.33 -2.06
N CYS A 358 18.95 17.23 -2.91
CA CYS A 358 18.97 16.43 -4.12
C CYS A 358 19.95 17.02 -5.16
N ARG A 359 21.02 16.28 -5.46
CA ARG A 359 22.05 16.72 -6.42
C ARG A 359 21.49 16.87 -7.83
N ASP A 360 20.61 15.96 -8.23
CA ASP A 360 20.01 15.93 -9.57
C ASP A 360 19.13 17.18 -9.78
N TYR A 361 18.30 17.50 -8.78
CA TYR A 361 17.47 18.71 -8.79
C TYR A 361 18.30 20.00 -8.80
N ILE A 362 19.30 20.10 -7.91
CA ILE A 362 20.17 21.28 -7.84
C ILE A 362 20.93 21.47 -9.16
N ALA A 363 21.41 20.39 -9.78
CA ALA A 363 22.15 20.45 -11.03
C ALA A 363 21.32 21.06 -12.17
N GLU A 364 20.03 20.72 -12.26
CA GLU A 364 19.12 21.30 -13.24
C GLU A 364 18.81 22.77 -12.94
N GLU A 365 18.55 23.15 -11.68
CA GLU A 365 18.29 24.55 -11.29
C GLU A 365 19.49 25.49 -11.51
N VAL A 366 20.73 24.98 -11.44
CA VAL A 366 21.94 25.78 -11.70
C VAL A 366 22.43 25.70 -13.15
N ARG A 367 21.71 24.97 -14.01
CA ARG A 367 22.04 24.86 -15.41
C ARG A 367 21.76 26.21 -16.08
N PHE A 368 22.82 26.84 -16.58
CA PHE A 368 22.66 28.06 -17.37
C PHE A 368 22.29 27.68 -18.80
N ASP A 369 21.12 28.13 -19.26
CA ASP A 369 20.76 28.10 -20.68
C ASP A 369 21.79 28.90 -21.48
N GLY A 370 22.67 28.17 -22.20
CA GLY A 370 23.73 28.72 -23.05
C GLY A 370 23.27 29.06 -24.46
#